data_AF-A0AAP2W7N3-F1
#
_entry.id   AF-A0AAP2W7N3-F1
#
_cell.length_a   1.000
_cell.length_b   1.000
_cell.length_c   1.000
_cell.angle_alpha   90.00
_cell.angle_beta   90.00
_cell.angle_gamma   90.00
#
_symmetry.space_group_name_H-M   'P 1'
#
loop_
_entity.id
_entity.type
_entity.pdbx_description
1 polymer ?
#
loop_
_entity_poly.entity_id
_entity_poly.type
_entity_poly.pdbx_seq_one_letter_code
_entity_poly.pdbx_strand_id
1 'polypeptide(L)'
;MADEPEIMRWELQKESRCYNCHKDAIQIIQILPTETTVTCSNCGARRYYTIHGIYASDKKTSFEDTRFKRKYDRWEFIRTARCSNCGNKTDHEIVIDEYRTGIVCPSCFYTHVYNISMYDKPKIE
;
A
#
# COMPACT_ATOMS: atom_id res chain seq x y z
N MET A 1 -31.52 5.82 -0.60
CA MET A 1 -30.48 4.90 -0.11
C MET A 1 -29.19 5.41 -0.71
N ALA A 2 -28.44 6.22 0.04
CA ALA A 2 -27.19 6.78 -0.45
C ALA A 2 -26.16 5.65 -0.46
N ASP A 3 -25.71 5.28 -1.66
CA ASP A 3 -24.55 4.45 -1.89
C ASP A 3 -23.37 5.14 -1.20
N GLU A 4 -23.00 4.64 -0.02
CA GLU A 4 -21.82 5.11 0.70
C GLU A 4 -20.64 4.88 -0.25
N PRO A 5 -19.84 5.92 -0.59
CA PRO A 5 -18.75 5.72 -1.52
C PRO A 5 -17.89 4.58 -0.98
N GLU A 6 -17.59 3.59 -1.82
CA GLU A 6 -16.77 2.42 -1.52
C GLU A 6 -15.33 2.90 -1.29
N ILE A 7 -15.14 3.57 -0.15
CA ILE A 7 -13.94 4.26 0.27
C ILE A 7 -12.87 3.19 0.43
N MET A 8 -11.72 3.37 -0.25
CA MET A 8 -10.52 2.52 -0.23
C MET A 8 -10.26 1.86 1.12
N ARG A 9 -10.93 0.72 1.37
CA ARG A 9 -10.77 -0.14 2.53
C ARG A 9 -10.52 -1.52 2.00
N TRP A 10 -9.25 -1.84 1.81
CA TRP A 10 -8.84 -3.11 1.23
C TRP A 10 -8.03 -3.90 2.22
N GLU A 11 -8.32 -5.20 2.27
CA GLU A 11 -7.46 -6.19 2.90
C GLU A 11 -6.81 -7.05 1.81
N LEU A 12 -5.49 -7.09 1.81
CA LEU A 12 -4.66 -7.91 0.94
C LEU A 12 -3.79 -8.82 1.81
N GLN A 13 -3.32 -9.91 1.22
CA GLN A 13 -2.40 -10.84 1.88
C GLN A 13 -1.26 -11.17 0.94
N LYS A 14 -0.05 -11.25 1.48
CA LYS A 14 1.15 -11.66 0.74
C LYS A 14 2.07 -12.48 1.62
N GLU A 15 2.40 -13.69 1.19
CA GLU A 15 3.49 -14.44 1.81
C GLU A 15 4.82 -13.80 1.45
N SER A 16 5.60 -13.45 2.47
CA SER A 16 6.92 -12.84 2.34
C SER A 16 7.67 -12.92 3.67
N ARG A 17 8.99 -12.74 3.60
CA ARG A 17 9.87 -12.73 4.77
C ARG A 17 9.59 -11.52 5.65
N CYS A 18 9.23 -11.76 6.90
CA CYS A 18 8.98 -10.69 7.86
C CYS A 18 10.23 -9.84 8.10
N TYR A 19 10.06 -8.53 8.12
CA TYR A 19 11.16 -7.61 8.37
C TYR A 19 11.78 -7.71 9.75
N ASN A 20 10.97 -8.16 10.71
CA ASN A 20 11.32 -8.24 12.11
C ASN A 20 11.76 -9.65 12.53
N CYS A 21 10.87 -10.66 12.42
CA CYS A 21 11.20 -12.01 12.88
C CYS A 21 11.93 -12.86 11.83
N HIS A 22 12.07 -12.33 10.60
CA HIS A 22 12.79 -12.97 9.50
C HIS A 22 12.26 -14.33 9.05
N LYS A 23 11.09 -14.77 9.54
CA LYS A 23 10.36 -15.95 9.06
C LYS A 23 9.46 -15.58 7.88
N ASP A 24 9.30 -16.52 6.95
CA ASP A 24 8.28 -16.43 5.92
C ASP A 24 6.91 -16.61 6.57
N ALA A 25 6.03 -15.63 6.35
CA ALA A 25 4.70 -15.60 6.93
C ALA A 25 3.79 -14.72 6.08
N ILE A 26 2.48 -14.92 6.23
CA ILE A 26 1.49 -14.04 5.63
C ILE A 26 1.64 -12.64 6.21
N GLN A 27 1.87 -11.67 5.34
CA GLN A 27 1.81 -10.24 5.64
C GLN A 27 0.40 -9.76 5.31
N ILE A 28 -0.37 -9.42 6.33
CA ILE A 28 -1.73 -8.88 6.21
C ILE A 28 -1.62 -7.38 5.96
N ILE A 29 -2.14 -6.93 4.82
CA ILE A 29 -2.02 -5.56 4.35
C ILE A 29 -3.40 -4.92 4.42
N GLN A 30 -3.54 -3.86 5.21
CA GLN A 30 -4.77 -3.08 5.34
C GLN A 30 -4.53 -1.71 4.74
N ILE A 31 -5.27 -1.36 3.70
CA ILE A 31 -5.21 -0.06 3.02
C ILE A 31 -6.48 0.70 3.38
N LEU A 32 -6.29 1.87 3.98
CA LEU A 32 -7.30 2.85 4.34
C LEU A 32 -7.00 4.18 3.60
N PRO A 33 -7.93 5.14 3.55
CA PRO A 33 -7.73 6.39 2.81
C PRO A 33 -6.54 7.22 3.28
N THR A 34 -6.19 7.12 4.56
CA THR A 34 -5.15 7.93 5.20
C THR A 34 -3.92 7.13 5.59
N GLU A 35 -4.00 5.80 5.57
CA GLU A 35 -2.90 4.94 6.01
C GLU A 35 -2.94 3.55 5.36
N THR A 36 -1.78 2.93 5.28
CA THR A 36 -1.62 1.51 4.99
C THR A 36 -0.86 0.86 6.13
N THR A 37 -1.32 -0.29 6.61
CA THR A 37 -0.64 -1.09 7.62
C THR A 37 -0.27 -2.45 7.06
N VAL A 38 0.94 -2.93 7.36
CA VAL A 38 1.39 -4.30 7.04
C VAL A 38 1.71 -5.02 8.34
N THR A 39 0.97 -6.09 8.64
CA THR A 39 1.11 -6.89 9.87
C THR A 39 1.59 -8.30 9.56
N CYS A 40 2.66 -8.74 10.21
CA CYS A 40 3.12 -10.13 10.11
C CYS A 40 2.22 -11.07 10.91
N SER A 41 1.66 -12.11 10.27
CA SER A 41 0.81 -13.10 10.95
C SER A 41 1.56 -13.96 11.97
N ASN A 42 2.89 -14.10 11.83
CA ASN A 42 3.69 -14.92 12.73
C ASN A 42 4.15 -14.21 14.02
N CYS A 43 4.53 -12.93 13.95
CA CYS A 43 5.06 -12.21 15.12
C CYS A 43 4.30 -10.93 15.49
N GLY A 44 3.26 -10.58 14.74
CA GLY A 44 2.45 -9.39 14.99
C GLY A 44 3.14 -8.05 14.70
N ALA A 45 4.41 -8.03 14.26
CA ALA A 45 5.12 -6.80 13.94
C ALA A 45 4.43 -6.04 12.80
N ARG A 46 4.35 -4.71 12.94
CA ARG A 46 3.62 -3.82 12.04
C ARG A 46 4.52 -2.79 11.36
N ARG A 47 4.22 -2.48 10.10
CA ARG A 47 4.72 -1.30 9.40
C ARG A 47 3.55 -0.37 9.14
N TYR A 48 3.71 0.92 9.42
CA TYR A 48 2.70 1.94 9.18
C TYR A 48 3.18 2.89 8.09
N TYR A 49 2.32 3.10 7.10
CA TYR A 49 2.51 4.06 6.03
C TYR A 49 1.40 5.09 6.14
N THR A 50 1.74 6.37 6.26
CA THR A 50 0.76 7.45 6.35
C THR A 50 0.70 8.20 5.03
N ILE A 51 -0.45 8.77 4.72
CA ILE A 51 -0.63 9.56 3.50
C ILE A 51 0.42 10.67 3.42
N HIS A 52 1.15 10.69 2.30
CA HIS A 52 2.15 11.71 2.00
C HIS A 52 1.60 12.73 1.00
N GLY A 53 0.80 12.26 0.03
CA GLY A 53 0.17 13.14 -0.93
C GLY A 53 -0.81 12.41 -1.84
N ILE A 54 -1.69 13.21 -2.44
CA ILE A 54 -2.63 12.78 -3.48
C ILE A 54 -2.38 13.66 -4.69
N TYR A 55 -2.18 13.03 -5.84
CA TYR A 55 -1.78 13.71 -7.06
C TYR A 55 -2.68 13.29 -8.21
N ALA A 56 -3.07 14.25 -9.04
CA ALA A 56 -3.62 13.99 -10.37
C ALA A 56 -2.57 14.40 -11.41
N SER A 57 -2.34 13.55 -12.40
CA SER A 57 -1.33 13.75 -13.43
C SER A 57 -1.91 13.40 -14.79
N ASP A 58 -1.38 13.98 -15.86
CA ASP A 58 -1.68 13.60 -17.24
C ASP A 58 -0.95 12.30 -17.64
N LYS A 59 -0.01 11.84 -16.81
CA LYS A 59 0.80 10.62 -17.03
C LYS A 59 0.88 9.76 -15.78
N LYS A 60 1.04 8.46 -15.99
CA LYS A 60 1.26 7.48 -14.92
C LYS A 60 2.52 7.80 -14.12
N THR A 61 2.37 7.91 -12.81
CA THR A 61 3.50 8.03 -11.87
C THR A 61 4.28 6.72 -11.83
N SER A 62 5.60 6.79 -12.03
CA SER A 62 6.49 5.64 -11.77
C SER A 62 6.91 5.62 -10.30
N PHE A 63 6.81 4.46 -9.67
CA PHE A 63 7.31 4.21 -8.32
C PHE A 63 8.70 3.56 -8.32
N GLU A 64 9.36 3.48 -9.47
CA GLU A 64 10.74 3.00 -9.54
C GLU A 64 11.72 4.11 -9.16
N ASP A 65 12.43 3.91 -8.03
CA ASP A 65 13.56 4.74 -7.66
C ASP A 65 14.82 3.87 -7.60
N THR A 66 15.64 3.94 -8.65
CA THR A 66 16.87 3.16 -8.79
C THR A 66 17.99 3.61 -7.83
N ARG A 67 17.81 4.73 -7.12
CA ARG A 67 18.81 5.26 -6.18
C ARG A 67 18.81 4.51 -4.85
N PHE A 68 17.77 3.73 -4.54
CA PHE A 68 17.66 3.00 -3.29
C PHE A 68 17.83 1.49 -3.51
N LYS A 69 18.82 0.91 -2.83
CA LYS A 69 18.96 -0.55 -2.78
C LYS A 69 17.93 -1.09 -1.79
N ARG A 70 16.87 -1.70 -2.33
CA ARG A 70 15.81 -2.31 -1.51
C ARG A 70 16.33 -3.55 -0.78
N LYS A 71 15.99 -3.69 0.51
CA LYS A 71 16.27 -4.88 1.31
C LYS A 71 15.15 -5.92 1.19
N TYR A 72 13.92 -5.47 0.98
CA TYR A 72 12.72 -6.31 0.88
C TYR A 72 12.06 -6.18 -0.49
N ASP A 73 11.27 -7.19 -0.84
CA ASP A 73 10.58 -7.25 -2.11
C ASP A 73 9.58 -6.10 -2.27
N ARG A 74 9.37 -5.71 -3.53
CA ARG A 74 8.26 -4.86 -3.95
C ARG A 74 7.07 -5.76 -4.28
N TRP A 75 5.89 -5.41 -3.78
CA TRP A 75 4.65 -6.12 -4.04
C TRP A 75 3.75 -5.29 -4.95
N GLU A 76 3.11 -5.97 -5.88
CA GLU A 76 2.19 -5.37 -6.86
C GLU A 76 0.86 -6.11 -6.79
N PHE A 77 -0.23 -5.35 -6.71
CA PHE A 77 -1.59 -5.87 -6.65
C PHE A 77 -2.50 -5.08 -7.58
N ILE A 78 -3.62 -5.71 -7.94
CA ILE A 78 -4.71 -5.08 -8.68
C ILE A 78 -5.99 -5.15 -7.85
N ARG A 79 -6.74 -4.04 -7.78
CA ARG A 79 -8.07 -3.98 -7.16
C ARG A 79 -9.04 -3.15 -7.99
N THR A 80 -10.16 -3.76 -8.35
CA THR A 80 -11.26 -3.03 -8.99
C THR A 80 -11.95 -2.14 -7.97
N ALA A 81 -12.02 -0.84 -8.26
CA ALA A 81 -12.72 0.13 -7.42
C ALA A 81 -13.17 1.33 -8.24
N ARG A 82 -14.08 2.13 -7.68
CA ARG A 82 -14.48 3.40 -8.26
C ARG A 82 -13.45 4.47 -7.92
N CYS A 83 -12.92 5.16 -8.92
CA CYS A 83 -11.95 6.23 -8.70
C CYS A 83 -12.64 7.46 -8.10
N SER A 84 -12.11 7.97 -6.99
CA SER A 84 -12.62 9.17 -6.32
C SER A 84 -12.48 10.46 -7.14
N ASN A 85 -11.61 10.47 -8.15
CA ASN A 85 -11.36 11.63 -9.01
C ASN A 85 -12.22 11.61 -10.29
N CYS A 86 -12.12 10.58 -11.12
CA CYS A 86 -12.87 10.52 -12.39
C CYS A 86 -14.20 9.76 -12.30
N GLY A 87 -14.48 9.05 -11.21
CA GLY A 87 -15.71 8.28 -11.03
C GLY A 87 -15.78 6.96 -11.80
N ASN A 88 -14.80 6.63 -12.65
CA ASN A 88 -14.76 5.36 -13.39
C ASN A 88 -14.50 4.18 -12.45
N LYS A 89 -15.14 3.04 -12.70
CA LYS A 89 -14.81 1.77 -12.05
C LYS A 89 -13.69 1.09 -12.85
N THR A 90 -12.51 0.97 -12.25
CA THR A 90 -11.29 0.51 -12.93
C THR A 90 -10.45 -0.37 -12.02
N ASP A 91 -9.57 -1.16 -12.64
CA ASP A 91 -8.56 -1.96 -11.97
C ASP A 91 -7.40 -1.07 -11.52
N HIS A 92 -7.45 -0.62 -10.28
CA HIS A 92 -6.41 0.20 -9.69
C HIS A 92 -5.15 -0.62 -9.44
N GLU A 93 -4.02 -0.03 -9.77
CA GLU A 93 -2.71 -0.61 -9.51
C GLU A 93 -2.22 -0.20 -8.13
N ILE A 94 -1.78 -1.17 -7.34
CA ILE A 94 -1.27 -0.98 -5.99
C ILE A 94 0.17 -1.47 -5.95
N VAL A 95 1.07 -0.62 -5.47
CA VAL A 95 2.48 -0.93 -5.27
C VAL A 95 2.81 -0.72 -3.80
N ILE A 96 3.47 -1.69 -3.18
CA ILE A 96 3.93 -1.60 -1.79
C ILE A 96 5.39 -2.02 -1.73
N ASP A 97 6.23 -1.19 -1.14
CA ASP A 97 7.61 -1.55 -0.80
C ASP A 97 7.96 -1.16 0.63
N GLU A 98 9.24 -1.28 1.01
CA GLU A 98 9.67 -0.99 2.38
C GLU A 98 9.59 0.50 2.78
N TYR A 99 9.37 1.40 1.81
CA TYR A 99 9.35 2.85 2.02
C TYR A 99 8.00 3.48 1.69
N ARG A 100 7.24 2.95 0.73
CA ARG A 100 6.03 3.60 0.22
C ARG A 100 4.93 2.62 -0.15
N THR A 101 3.70 3.11 -0.14
CA THR A 101 2.56 2.52 -0.83
C THR A 101 2.07 3.50 -1.89
N GLY A 102 1.83 3.02 -3.10
CA GLY A 102 1.27 3.77 -4.21
C GLY A 102 -0.02 3.11 -4.70
N ILE A 103 -1.06 3.91 -4.97
CA ILE A 103 -2.31 3.43 -5.58
C ILE A 103 -2.62 4.33 -6.76
N VAL A 104 -2.83 3.76 -7.94
CA VAL A 104 -3.03 4.52 -9.19
C VAL A 104 -4.31 4.09 -9.88
N CYS A 105 -5.17 5.05 -10.21
CA CYS A 105 -6.25 4.84 -11.17
C CYS A 105 -5.69 4.87 -12.60
N PRO A 106 -5.81 3.79 -13.40
CA PRO A 106 -5.26 3.76 -14.75
C PRO A 106 -6.00 4.68 -15.74
N SER A 107 -7.25 5.09 -15.47
CA SER A 107 -8.01 5.96 -16.37
C SER A 107 -7.66 7.45 -16.29
N CYS A 108 -7.27 7.94 -15.11
CA CYS A 108 -7.01 9.38 -14.91
C CYS A 108 -5.72 9.66 -14.14
N PHE A 109 -4.91 8.63 -13.89
CA PHE A 109 -3.65 8.66 -13.13
C PHE A 109 -3.74 9.32 -11.76
N TYR A 110 -4.93 9.37 -11.19
CA TYR A 110 -5.14 9.79 -9.81
C TYR A 110 -4.41 8.83 -8.89
N THR A 111 -3.46 9.38 -8.13
CA THR A 111 -2.43 8.64 -7.42
C THR A 111 -2.45 8.99 -5.93
N HIS A 112 -2.62 8.00 -5.07
CA HIS A 112 -2.38 8.12 -3.64
C HIS A 112 -0.98 7.61 -3.32
N VAL A 113 -0.20 8.40 -2.57
CA VAL A 113 1.13 8.01 -2.10
C VAL A 113 1.14 8.06 -0.58
N TYR A 114 1.53 6.95 0.03
CA TYR A 114 1.76 6.81 1.46
C TYR A 114 3.24 6.55 1.68
N ASN A 115 3.86 7.25 2.64
CA ASN A 115 5.25 7.00 3.02
C ASN A 115 5.31 6.27 4.35
N ILE A 116 6.36 5.47 4.55
CA ILE A 116 6.64 4.85 5.83
C ILE A 116 6.75 5.93 6.92
N SER A 117 6.02 5.73 8.01
CA SER A 117 6.01 6.62 9.17
C SER A 117 6.67 5.97 10.40
N MET A 118 6.41 4.69 10.65
CA MET A 118 6.90 3.99 11.84
C MET A 118 6.99 2.47 11.64
N TYR A 119 7.91 1.86 12.38
CA TYR A 119 8.01 0.41 12.56
C TYR A 119 7.79 0.07 14.04
N ASP A 120 6.93 -0.91 14.33
CA ASP A 120 6.89 -1.51 15.66
C ASP A 120 8.11 -2.44 15.80
N LYS A 121 9.17 -1.99 16.47
CA LYS A 121 10.20 -2.91 16.97
C LYS A 121 9.59 -3.68 18.15
N PRO A 122 9.39 -5.01 18.07
CA PRO A 122 9.05 -5.78 19.24
C PRO A 122 10.24 -5.82 20.19
N LYS A 123 9.93 -5.91 21.48
CA LYS A 123 10.92 -6.16 22.53
C LYS A 123 11.58 -7.50 22.25
N ILE A 124 12.91 -7.49 22.22
CA ILE A 124 13.70 -8.71 22.35
C ILE A 124 13.54 -9.10 23.82
N GLU A 125 12.78 -10.16 24.10
CA GLU A 125 12.82 -10.87 25.38
C GLU A 125 13.99 -11.85 25.39
#